data_AF-A0A954NHC8-F1
#
_entry.id   AF-A0A954NHC8-F1
#
_cell.length_a   1.000
_cell.length_b   1.000
_cell.length_c   1.000
_cell.angle_alpha   90.00
_cell.angle_beta   90.00
_cell.angle_gamma   90.00
#
_symmetry.space_group_name_H-M   'P 1'
#
loop_
_entity.id
_entity.type
_entity.pdbx_description
1 polymer ?
#
loop_
_entity_poly.entity_id
_entity_poly.type
_entity_poly.pdbx_seq_one_letter_code
_entity_poly.pdbx_strand_id
1 'polypeptide(L)'
;MSSSTSSHIRERRQRTRRRSGRQALTVTVVMAVVAVCALGITAAIELSRQTPKIEEFGRVGKEFFPDFVDPTKASALKVEVYDEQRLKKSVFEVKQQDNGRWVIPSHYNYPVDAQQRLGRTASAVIGLTRGAMVTRWESDHGRYGVIDPETAVPTDEGIGRRITLAGKEDEVLLDLIVGKRVEPQPGMPTSETTANDYYARRADEDEVYITRLDIDLSTRFSDWINTDLLEITPEDVIDLTVNDYEIDEERARLKVADLSHLVRSAEGGTWLLEELDDPSAQVNQARVMELVNTLTNLSVIGVRPKLPGLRSDLTIDPRYVRQQQDLERLSRDLLLSGLRLVPDPESDGPKLISLEGELTVGTASGIEYTLYFGRAFAGEESEIEIGTSADGDSTTTDDSSDGSSTGESTSETTDPTDEAAPRQRGRYVFVRARLNPTLLGPEPTEPTEPPRPPELDDPTLVPEETVPDDGGEPVSRVARLQAIAEQYDLARRTYLLEQQAYQQYQSQLAESESRMAEIDRRFGGWYYVIDGEDFESLALDRASLLEARVAGPNDPIEEPPLPPGFPAFDDSEFPTLPPRLPPPTPRGPGAAGGQPGLPPSLPAPSGR
;
A
#
# COMPACT_ATOMS: atom_id res chain seq x y z
N MET A 1 -89.86 -14.08 -114.54
CA MET A 1 -88.79 -14.98 -115.03
C MET A 1 -87.48 -14.51 -114.42
N SER A 2 -86.80 -15.44 -113.74
CA SER A 2 -85.36 -15.48 -113.37
C SER A 2 -84.74 -14.23 -112.74
N SER A 3 -84.55 -14.16 -111.42
CA SER A 3 -83.52 -14.85 -110.61
C SER A 3 -82.07 -14.46 -110.92
N SER A 4 -81.38 -14.13 -109.82
CA SER A 4 -79.93 -14.15 -109.61
C SER A 4 -79.10 -12.99 -110.15
N THR A 5 -78.47 -12.27 -109.21
CA THR A 5 -77.09 -11.74 -109.22
C THR A 5 -77.04 -10.32 -108.64
N SER A 6 -77.09 -10.21 -107.32
CA SER A 6 -76.17 -9.33 -106.60
C SER A 6 -76.08 -9.75 -105.13
N SER A 7 -75.87 -11.05 -104.96
CA SER A 7 -75.51 -11.75 -103.72
C SER A 7 -74.00 -11.72 -103.47
N HIS A 8 -73.27 -10.65 -103.86
CA HIS A 8 -71.80 -10.74 -103.88
C HIS A 8 -70.98 -9.61 -103.27
N ILE A 9 -71.58 -8.53 -102.74
CA ILE A 9 -70.77 -7.39 -102.23
C ILE A 9 -70.95 -7.14 -100.73
N ARG A 10 -72.02 -7.61 -100.07
CA ARG A 10 -72.23 -7.38 -98.63
C ARG A 10 -71.74 -8.47 -97.67
N GLU A 11 -71.41 -9.68 -98.14
CA GLU A 11 -70.90 -10.75 -97.25
C GLU A 11 -69.37 -10.87 -97.16
N ARG A 12 -68.60 -10.18 -98.02
CA ARG A 12 -67.12 -10.25 -97.97
C ARG A 12 -66.46 -9.36 -96.91
N ARG A 13 -67.18 -8.40 -96.30
CA ARG A 13 -66.62 -7.51 -95.26
C ARG A 13 -66.75 -8.02 -93.83
N GLN A 14 -67.55 -9.04 -93.56
CA GLN A 14 -67.71 -9.58 -92.19
C GLN A 14 -66.87 -10.84 -91.90
N ARG A 15 -66.36 -11.55 -92.92
CA ARG A 15 -65.52 -12.75 -92.70
C ARG A 15 -64.03 -12.47 -92.49
N THR A 16 -63.51 -11.31 -92.90
CA THR A 16 -62.08 -10.96 -92.73
C THR A 16 -61.73 -10.36 -91.37
N ARG A 17 -62.70 -9.88 -90.57
CA ARG A 17 -62.43 -9.39 -89.21
C ARG A 17 -62.31 -10.50 -88.15
N ARG A 18 -62.93 -11.68 -88.35
CA ARG A 18 -62.91 -12.77 -87.35
C ARG A 18 -61.69 -13.71 -87.44
N ARG A 19 -60.97 -13.77 -88.57
CA ARG A 19 -59.73 -14.59 -88.69
C ARG A 19 -58.45 -13.83 -88.29
N SER A 20 -58.41 -12.51 -88.46
CA SER A 20 -57.28 -11.67 -88.00
C SER A 20 -57.23 -11.51 -86.48
N GLY A 21 -58.37 -11.53 -85.79
CA GLY A 21 -58.43 -11.37 -84.34
C GLY A 21 -57.85 -12.55 -83.56
N ARG A 22 -58.03 -13.79 -84.03
CA ARG A 22 -57.52 -14.99 -83.34
C ARG A 22 -56.01 -15.14 -83.48
N GLN A 23 -55.42 -14.92 -84.66
CA GLN A 23 -53.97 -15.00 -84.81
C GLN A 23 -53.24 -13.80 -84.19
N ALA A 24 -53.82 -12.60 -84.22
CA ALA A 24 -53.29 -11.46 -83.47
C ALA A 24 -53.36 -11.70 -81.95
N LEU A 25 -54.45 -12.26 -81.42
CA LEU A 25 -54.53 -12.61 -79.99
C LEU A 25 -53.48 -13.67 -79.61
N THR A 26 -53.27 -14.70 -80.42
CA THR A 26 -52.29 -15.75 -80.09
C THR A 26 -50.87 -15.21 -80.09
N VAL A 27 -50.51 -14.34 -81.04
CA VAL A 27 -49.17 -13.71 -81.08
C VAL A 27 -48.99 -12.72 -79.92
N THR A 28 -50.01 -11.93 -79.59
CA THR A 28 -49.93 -11.00 -78.43
C THR A 28 -49.86 -11.74 -77.10
N VAL A 29 -50.56 -12.87 -76.94
CA VAL A 29 -50.48 -13.70 -75.73
C VAL A 29 -49.12 -14.39 -75.62
N VAL A 30 -48.57 -14.92 -76.71
CA VAL A 30 -47.23 -15.52 -76.70
C VAL A 30 -46.16 -14.49 -76.37
N MET A 31 -46.22 -13.28 -76.96
CA MET A 31 -45.28 -12.20 -76.64
C MET A 31 -45.43 -11.70 -75.19
N ALA A 32 -46.65 -11.66 -74.65
CA ALA A 32 -46.88 -11.32 -73.25
C ALA A 32 -46.30 -12.38 -72.29
N VAL A 33 -46.46 -13.68 -72.60
CA VAL A 33 -45.86 -14.76 -71.81
C VAL A 33 -44.33 -14.71 -71.88
N VAL A 34 -43.76 -14.50 -73.06
CA VAL A 34 -42.30 -14.35 -73.22
C VAL A 34 -41.79 -13.12 -72.45
N ALA A 35 -42.52 -12.00 -72.45
CA ALA A 35 -42.15 -10.82 -71.68
C ALA A 35 -42.21 -11.09 -70.16
N VAL A 36 -43.22 -11.81 -69.67
CA VAL A 36 -43.31 -12.20 -68.25
C VAL A 36 -42.21 -13.18 -67.87
N CYS A 37 -41.88 -14.15 -68.73
CA CYS A 37 -40.75 -15.06 -68.51
C CYS A 37 -39.42 -14.31 -68.53
N ALA A 38 -39.23 -13.37 -69.45
CA ALA A 38 -38.02 -12.54 -69.49
C ALA A 38 -37.90 -11.67 -68.23
N LEU A 39 -39.00 -11.06 -67.77
CA LEU A 39 -39.04 -10.31 -66.52
C LEU A 39 -38.78 -11.19 -65.29
N GLY A 40 -39.31 -12.41 -65.28
CA GLY A 40 -39.06 -13.40 -64.23
C GLY A 40 -37.60 -13.86 -64.21
N ILE A 41 -36.99 -14.07 -65.37
CA ILE A 41 -35.56 -14.41 -65.49
C ILE A 41 -34.69 -13.23 -65.07
N THR A 42 -35.01 -12.01 -65.47
CA THR A 42 -34.26 -10.82 -65.01
C THR A 42 -34.43 -10.61 -63.50
N ALA A 43 -35.63 -10.82 -62.94
CA ALA A 43 -35.84 -10.73 -61.50
C ALA A 43 -35.08 -11.83 -60.75
N ALA A 44 -35.06 -13.07 -61.26
CA ALA A 44 -34.29 -14.16 -60.69
C ALA A 44 -32.78 -13.92 -60.79
N ILE A 45 -32.30 -13.33 -61.88
CA ILE A 45 -30.90 -12.91 -62.05
C ILE A 45 -30.58 -11.76 -61.10
N GLU A 46 -31.47 -10.78 -60.92
CA GLU A 46 -31.29 -9.66 -59.99
C GLU A 46 -31.25 -10.15 -58.54
N LEU A 47 -32.18 -11.03 -58.15
CA LEU A 47 -32.21 -11.70 -56.84
C LEU A 47 -30.99 -12.58 -56.61
N SER A 48 -30.49 -13.26 -57.65
CA SER A 48 -29.29 -14.10 -57.56
C SER A 48 -27.98 -13.31 -57.66
N ARG A 49 -28.01 -12.05 -58.13
CA ARG A 49 -26.88 -11.12 -58.22
C ARG A 49 -26.86 -10.09 -57.11
N GLN A 50 -27.84 -10.08 -56.21
CA GLN A 50 -27.66 -9.48 -54.90
C GLN A 50 -26.52 -10.26 -54.23
N THR A 51 -25.29 -9.73 -54.38
CA THR A 51 -24.16 -10.06 -53.51
C THR A 51 -24.70 -10.13 -52.09
N PRO A 52 -24.41 -11.20 -51.31
CA PRO A 52 -24.76 -11.18 -49.90
C PRO A 52 -24.26 -9.85 -49.36
N LYS A 53 -25.17 -9.03 -48.82
CA LYS A 53 -24.78 -7.83 -48.08
C LYS A 53 -23.69 -8.32 -47.14
N ILE A 54 -22.48 -7.80 -47.29
CA ILE A 54 -21.42 -8.01 -46.32
C ILE A 54 -22.06 -7.59 -45.00
N GLU A 55 -22.34 -8.57 -44.13
CA GLU A 55 -22.85 -8.26 -42.80
C GLU A 55 -21.91 -7.22 -42.22
N GLU A 56 -22.53 -6.11 -41.84
CA GLU A 56 -21.94 -4.86 -41.38
C GLU A 56 -20.67 -5.11 -40.59
N PHE A 57 -19.61 -4.34 -40.88
CA PHE A 57 -18.44 -4.09 -40.03
C PHE A 57 -18.66 -4.53 -38.58
N GLY A 58 -18.35 -5.81 -38.27
CA GLY A 58 -18.97 -6.51 -37.15
C GLY A 58 -18.86 -5.71 -35.86
N ARG A 59 -19.99 -5.42 -35.21
CA ARG A 59 -20.14 -4.70 -33.92
C ARG A 59 -19.20 -3.51 -33.65
N VAL A 60 -18.53 -2.94 -34.65
CA VAL A 60 -17.58 -1.84 -34.51
C VAL A 60 -18.32 -0.61 -34.01
N GLY A 61 -17.76 0.08 -33.03
CA GLY A 61 -18.36 1.22 -32.36
C GLY A 61 -19.39 0.86 -31.29
N LYS A 62 -19.73 -0.43 -31.09
CA LYS A 62 -20.59 -0.86 -29.98
C LYS A 62 -19.77 -1.16 -28.73
N GLU A 63 -20.37 -1.00 -27.56
CA GLU A 63 -19.76 -1.35 -26.28
C GLU A 63 -19.60 -2.86 -26.12
N PHE A 64 -18.46 -3.30 -25.58
CA PHE A 64 -18.19 -4.69 -25.27
C PHE A 64 -19.27 -5.30 -24.37
N PHE A 65 -19.65 -4.57 -23.31
CA PHE A 65 -20.58 -4.99 -22.27
C PHE A 65 -21.64 -3.89 -22.01
N PRO A 66 -22.69 -3.77 -22.85
CA PRO A 66 -23.68 -2.71 -22.73
C PRO A 66 -24.54 -2.79 -21.46
N ASP A 67 -24.62 -3.98 -20.85
CA ASP A 67 -25.41 -4.20 -19.63
C ASP A 67 -24.64 -3.76 -18.36
N PHE A 68 -23.32 -3.57 -18.45
CA PHE A 68 -22.45 -3.16 -17.36
C PHE A 68 -22.25 -1.63 -17.35
N VAL A 69 -23.21 -0.92 -16.74
CA VAL A 69 -23.23 0.55 -16.69
C VAL A 69 -22.80 1.11 -15.32
N ASP A 70 -22.81 0.28 -14.28
CA ASP A 70 -22.59 0.70 -12.89
C ASP A 70 -21.42 -0.10 -12.27
N PRO A 71 -20.28 0.56 -11.95
CA PRO A 71 -19.12 -0.13 -11.38
C PRO A 71 -19.39 -0.69 -9.98
N THR A 72 -20.36 -0.13 -9.26
CA THR A 72 -20.66 -0.54 -7.87
C THR A 72 -21.38 -1.88 -7.79
N LYS A 73 -21.86 -2.40 -8.93
CA LYS A 73 -22.43 -3.75 -9.01
C LYS A 73 -21.38 -4.85 -8.95
N ALA A 74 -20.13 -4.55 -9.28
CA ALA A 74 -19.05 -5.52 -9.20
C ALA A 74 -18.70 -5.80 -7.73
N SER A 75 -18.75 -7.07 -7.36
CA SER A 75 -18.35 -7.58 -6.04
C SER A 75 -17.20 -8.57 -6.10
N ALA A 76 -16.69 -8.91 -7.30
CA ALA A 76 -15.46 -9.64 -7.46
C ALA A 76 -14.71 -9.22 -8.73
N LEU A 77 -13.38 -9.28 -8.68
CA LEU A 77 -12.47 -9.12 -9.80
C LEU A 77 -11.50 -10.30 -9.81
N LYS A 78 -11.45 -11.00 -10.94
CA LYS A 78 -10.51 -12.08 -11.21
C LYS A 78 -9.60 -11.69 -12.37
N VAL A 79 -8.31 -11.91 -12.20
CA VAL A 79 -7.27 -11.66 -13.21
C VAL A 79 -6.51 -12.96 -13.44
N GLU A 80 -6.42 -13.38 -14.69
CA GLU A 80 -5.67 -14.56 -15.10
C GLU A 80 -4.58 -14.14 -16.08
N VAL A 81 -3.34 -14.51 -15.77
CA VAL A 81 -2.16 -14.22 -16.59
C VAL A 81 -1.36 -15.49 -16.74
N TYR A 82 -0.87 -15.74 -17.95
CA TYR A 82 0.09 -16.80 -18.21
C TYR A 82 1.48 -16.19 -18.35
N ASP A 83 2.42 -16.67 -17.55
CA ASP A 83 3.83 -16.28 -17.67
C ASP A 83 4.52 -17.22 -18.67
N GLU A 84 4.77 -16.73 -19.89
CA GLU A 84 5.45 -17.50 -20.95
C GLU A 84 6.90 -17.89 -20.59
N GLN A 85 7.55 -17.15 -19.67
CA GLN A 85 8.93 -17.45 -19.25
C GLN A 85 8.96 -18.56 -18.21
N ARG A 86 8.01 -18.54 -17.28
CA ARG A 86 7.90 -19.53 -16.21
C ARG A 86 7.01 -20.72 -16.56
N LEU A 87 6.34 -20.67 -17.72
CA LEU A 87 5.31 -21.62 -18.14
C LEU A 87 4.22 -21.86 -17.07
N LYS A 88 3.94 -20.83 -16.25
CA LYS A 88 3.06 -20.91 -15.07
C LYS A 88 1.84 -20.03 -15.27
N LYS A 89 0.67 -20.56 -14.94
CA LYS A 89 -0.59 -19.82 -14.89
C LYS A 89 -0.76 -19.17 -13.51
N SER A 90 -0.95 -17.86 -13.49
CA SER A 90 -1.23 -17.07 -12.29
C SER A 90 -2.68 -16.62 -12.31
N VAL A 91 -3.43 -16.97 -11.25
CA VAL A 91 -4.82 -16.56 -11.05
C VAL A 91 -4.87 -15.74 -9.76
N PHE A 92 -5.41 -14.54 -9.84
CA PHE A 92 -5.57 -13.66 -8.69
C PHE A 92 -7.01 -13.16 -8.61
N GLU A 93 -7.60 -13.23 -7.43
CA GLU A 93 -9.00 -12.86 -7.21
C GLU A 93 -9.13 -11.95 -5.99
N VAL A 94 -9.97 -10.92 -6.12
CA VAL A 94 -10.45 -10.11 -5.00
C VAL A 94 -11.97 -10.17 -4.96
N LYS A 95 -12.54 -10.41 -3.78
CA LYS A 95 -13.99 -10.60 -3.59
C LYS A 95 -14.49 -9.79 -2.40
N GLN A 96 -15.67 -9.20 -2.54
CA GLN A 96 -16.35 -8.50 -1.47
C GLN A 96 -17.18 -9.51 -0.65
N GLN A 97 -16.96 -9.53 0.66
CA GLN A 97 -17.73 -10.32 1.62
C GLN A 97 -19.07 -9.65 1.96
N ASP A 98 -19.97 -10.40 2.60
CA ASP A 98 -21.30 -9.93 3.03
C ASP A 98 -21.25 -8.71 3.97
N ASN A 99 -20.14 -8.57 4.71
CA ASN A 99 -19.88 -7.42 5.60
C ASN A 99 -19.41 -6.16 4.84
N GLY A 100 -19.31 -6.22 3.51
CA GLY A 100 -18.84 -5.14 2.63
C GLY A 100 -17.31 -5.05 2.49
N ARG A 101 -16.53 -5.90 3.17
CA ARG A 101 -15.06 -5.90 3.12
C ARG A 101 -14.55 -6.64 1.89
N TRP A 102 -13.60 -6.05 1.20
CA TRP A 102 -12.87 -6.70 0.12
C TRP A 102 -11.74 -7.56 0.68
N VAL A 103 -11.65 -8.80 0.21
CA VAL A 103 -10.66 -9.78 0.65
C VAL A 103 -10.02 -10.49 -0.53
N ILE A 104 -8.85 -11.08 -0.30
CA ILE A 104 -8.11 -11.90 -1.25
C ILE A 104 -8.30 -13.37 -0.86
N PRO A 105 -9.18 -14.15 -1.53
CA PRO A 105 -9.49 -15.51 -1.12
C PRO A 105 -8.28 -16.45 -1.12
N SER A 106 -7.37 -16.28 -2.10
CA SER A 106 -6.11 -17.05 -2.19
C SER A 106 -5.17 -16.83 -1.01
N HIS A 107 -5.31 -15.71 -0.28
CA HIS A 107 -4.46 -15.33 0.85
C HIS A 107 -5.25 -15.34 2.15
N TYR A 108 -5.97 -16.44 2.41
CA TYR A 108 -6.75 -16.64 3.65
C TYR A 108 -7.82 -15.58 3.91
N ASN A 109 -8.35 -14.95 2.86
CA ASN A 109 -9.24 -13.80 2.95
C ASN A 109 -8.57 -12.56 3.60
N TYR A 110 -7.28 -12.33 3.33
CA TYR A 110 -6.60 -11.11 3.76
C TYR A 110 -7.30 -9.86 3.20
N PRO A 111 -7.51 -8.80 4.00
CA PRO A 111 -8.21 -7.60 3.55
C PRO A 111 -7.45 -6.88 2.42
N VAL A 112 -8.19 -6.35 1.45
CA VAL A 112 -7.64 -5.53 0.36
C VAL A 112 -7.55 -4.08 0.81
N ASP A 113 -6.37 -3.49 0.69
CA ASP A 113 -6.13 -2.07 0.99
C ASP A 113 -6.10 -1.21 -0.29
N ALA A 114 -6.00 -1.83 -1.48
CA ALA A 114 -5.96 -1.16 -2.78
C ALA A 114 -7.36 -0.83 -3.37
N GLN A 115 -8.27 -0.26 -2.58
CA GLN A 115 -9.63 0.07 -3.04
C GLN A 115 -9.65 1.01 -4.25
N GLN A 116 -8.69 1.95 -4.31
CA GLN A 116 -8.56 2.86 -5.46
C GLN A 116 -8.20 2.12 -6.74
N ARG A 117 -7.30 1.11 -6.67
CA ARG A 117 -6.91 0.29 -7.83
C ARG A 117 -8.13 -0.43 -8.38
N LEU A 118 -8.89 -1.08 -7.51
CA LEU A 118 -10.13 -1.77 -7.87
C LEU A 118 -11.13 -0.82 -8.55
N GLY A 119 -11.36 0.36 -7.96
CA GLY A 119 -12.27 1.37 -8.53
C GLY A 119 -11.82 1.90 -9.90
N ARG A 120 -10.51 2.11 -10.11
CA ARG A 120 -9.95 2.49 -11.41
C ARG A 120 -10.11 1.38 -12.44
N THR A 121 -9.79 0.14 -12.08
CA THR A 121 -9.96 -1.03 -12.94
C THR A 121 -11.42 -1.21 -13.39
N ALA A 122 -12.37 -1.14 -12.46
CA ALA A 122 -13.79 -1.22 -12.79
C ALA A 122 -14.26 -0.06 -13.69
N SER A 123 -13.77 1.16 -13.45
CA SER A 123 -14.11 2.33 -14.26
C SER A 123 -13.52 2.28 -15.67
N ALA A 124 -12.32 1.72 -15.84
CA ALA A 124 -11.62 1.65 -17.12
C ALA A 124 -12.29 0.72 -18.15
N VAL A 125 -13.05 -0.27 -17.66
CA VAL A 125 -13.72 -1.27 -18.50
C VAL A 125 -15.19 -0.93 -18.79
N ILE A 126 -15.77 0.04 -18.07
CA ILE A 126 -17.13 0.52 -18.33
C ILE A 126 -17.15 1.36 -19.61
N GLY A 127 -18.15 1.13 -20.46
CA GLY A 127 -18.28 1.83 -21.73
C GLY A 127 -17.15 1.51 -22.71
N LEU A 128 -16.41 0.41 -22.50
CA LEU A 128 -15.34 -0.01 -23.40
C LEU A 128 -15.92 -0.28 -24.79
N THR A 129 -15.47 0.46 -25.79
CA THR A 129 -15.99 0.35 -27.16
C THR A 129 -15.13 -0.57 -28.01
N ARG A 130 -15.79 -1.34 -28.88
CA ARG A 130 -15.15 -2.11 -29.95
C ARG A 130 -14.63 -1.13 -31.00
N GLY A 131 -13.32 -0.97 -31.11
CA GLY A 131 -12.70 -0.20 -32.19
C GLY A 131 -12.65 -1.01 -33.49
N ALA A 132 -11.53 -0.92 -34.22
CA ALA A 132 -11.38 -1.63 -35.49
C ALA A 132 -11.37 -3.15 -35.27
N MET A 133 -12.23 -3.88 -36.00
CA MET A 133 -12.18 -5.34 -36.05
C MET A 133 -10.93 -5.78 -36.82
N VAL A 134 -10.18 -6.71 -36.24
CA VAL A 134 -8.91 -7.21 -36.77
C VAL A 134 -9.09 -8.57 -37.41
N THR A 135 -9.80 -9.48 -36.73
CA THR A 135 -10.10 -10.82 -37.23
C THR A 135 -11.41 -11.33 -36.63
N ARG A 136 -11.95 -12.38 -37.24
CA ARG A 136 -13.15 -13.13 -36.81
C ARG A 136 -12.86 -14.63 -36.63
N TRP A 137 -11.59 -15.01 -36.74
CA TRP A 137 -11.17 -16.41 -36.79
C TRP A 137 -10.38 -16.76 -35.54
N GLU A 138 -10.78 -17.83 -34.87
CA GLU A 138 -10.09 -18.38 -33.70
C GLU A 138 -8.62 -18.72 -34.01
N SER A 139 -8.34 -19.22 -35.21
CA SER A 139 -6.98 -19.57 -35.66
C SER A 139 -5.98 -18.41 -35.63
N ASP A 140 -6.47 -17.16 -35.61
CA ASP A 140 -5.63 -15.97 -35.55
C ASP A 140 -5.37 -15.46 -34.12
N HIS A 141 -5.98 -16.06 -33.09
CA HIS A 141 -5.90 -15.56 -31.71
C HIS A 141 -4.47 -15.47 -31.18
N GLY A 142 -3.63 -16.49 -31.41
CA GLY A 142 -2.23 -16.49 -30.97
C GLY A 142 -1.40 -15.36 -31.59
N ARG A 143 -1.69 -14.99 -32.84
CA ARG A 143 -1.01 -13.86 -33.50
C ARG A 143 -1.23 -12.54 -32.78
N TYR A 144 -2.44 -12.32 -32.26
CA TYR A 144 -2.82 -11.08 -31.56
C TYR A 144 -2.66 -11.17 -30.04
N GLY A 145 -2.29 -12.33 -29.51
CA GLY A 145 -2.09 -12.53 -28.08
C GLY A 145 -3.39 -12.70 -27.31
N VAL A 146 -4.47 -13.17 -27.93
CA VAL A 146 -5.81 -13.23 -27.30
C VAL A 146 -6.30 -14.67 -27.08
N ILE A 147 -5.37 -15.65 -27.03
CA ILE A 147 -5.71 -17.00 -26.57
C ILE A 147 -6.15 -16.92 -25.11
N ASP A 148 -7.18 -17.67 -24.75
CA ASP A 148 -7.71 -17.66 -23.38
C ASP A 148 -6.73 -18.35 -22.42
N PRO A 149 -6.22 -17.67 -21.38
CA PRO A 149 -5.33 -18.28 -20.40
C PRO A 149 -6.00 -19.40 -19.59
N GLU A 150 -7.33 -19.51 -19.60
CA GLU A 150 -8.03 -20.61 -18.94
C GLU A 150 -7.90 -21.95 -19.67
N THR A 151 -7.93 -21.92 -21.01
CA THR A 151 -7.91 -23.11 -21.86
C THR A 151 -6.58 -23.32 -22.58
N ALA A 152 -5.66 -22.36 -22.50
CA ALA A 152 -4.34 -22.42 -23.10
C ALA A 152 -3.52 -23.59 -22.57
N VAL A 153 -2.72 -24.18 -23.44
CA VAL A 153 -1.69 -25.15 -23.09
C VAL A 153 -0.30 -24.50 -23.10
N PRO A 154 0.70 -25.05 -22.37
CA PRO A 154 2.04 -24.45 -22.30
C PRO A 154 2.76 -24.27 -23.64
N THR A 155 2.32 -24.94 -24.70
CA THR A 155 2.87 -24.81 -26.05
C THR A 155 2.23 -23.68 -26.87
N ASP A 156 1.17 -23.06 -26.37
CA ASP A 156 0.46 -22.00 -27.09
C ASP A 156 1.24 -20.69 -27.01
N GLU A 157 1.50 -20.09 -28.18
CA GLU A 157 2.13 -18.77 -28.27
C GLU A 157 1.07 -17.67 -28.35
N GLY A 158 1.25 -16.59 -27.58
CA GLY A 158 0.32 -15.47 -27.57
C GLY A 158 -0.91 -15.71 -26.70
N ILE A 159 -0.67 -16.17 -25.48
CA ILE A 159 -1.69 -16.27 -24.44
C ILE A 159 -2.03 -14.86 -23.93
N GLY A 160 -3.32 -14.57 -23.85
CA GLY A 160 -3.83 -13.27 -23.40
C GLY A 160 -3.92 -13.17 -21.88
N ARG A 161 -4.22 -11.96 -21.41
CA ARG A 161 -4.56 -11.67 -20.02
C ARG A 161 -6.07 -11.57 -19.91
N ARG A 162 -6.69 -12.39 -19.06
CA ARG A 162 -8.15 -12.41 -18.89
C ARG A 162 -8.54 -11.64 -17.63
N ILE A 163 -9.59 -10.86 -17.76
CA ILE A 163 -10.18 -10.07 -16.67
C ILE A 163 -11.64 -10.44 -16.60
N THR A 164 -12.08 -10.85 -15.42
CA THR A 164 -13.48 -11.14 -15.16
C THR A 164 -13.96 -10.29 -13.99
N LEU A 165 -15.04 -9.53 -14.20
CA LEU A 165 -15.76 -8.88 -13.11
C LEU A 165 -17.07 -9.63 -12.87
N ALA A 166 -17.31 -10.01 -11.63
CA ALA A 166 -18.56 -10.63 -11.23
C ALA A 166 -19.31 -9.75 -10.22
N GLY A 167 -20.63 -9.80 -10.31
CA GLY A 167 -21.55 -9.17 -9.38
C GLY A 167 -21.91 -10.12 -8.24
N LYS A 168 -23.03 -9.81 -7.59
CA LYS A 168 -23.58 -10.67 -6.53
C LYS A 168 -23.96 -12.02 -7.12
N GLU A 169 -23.89 -13.07 -6.29
CA GLU A 169 -24.20 -14.46 -6.69
C GLU A 169 -23.33 -14.96 -7.87
N ASP A 170 -22.11 -14.42 -8.01
CA ASP A 170 -21.14 -14.77 -9.05
C ASP A 170 -21.66 -14.54 -10.49
N GLU A 171 -22.60 -13.59 -10.68
CA GLU A 171 -23.07 -13.14 -11.99
C GLU A 171 -21.93 -12.49 -12.78
N VAL A 172 -21.54 -13.05 -13.93
CA VAL A 172 -20.48 -12.48 -14.77
C VAL A 172 -20.99 -11.20 -15.45
N LEU A 173 -20.47 -10.06 -15.02
CA LEU A 173 -20.80 -8.74 -15.57
C LEU A 173 -19.91 -8.39 -16.77
N LEU A 174 -18.65 -8.86 -16.73
CA LEU A 174 -17.65 -8.58 -17.73
C LEU A 174 -16.64 -9.73 -17.81
N ASP A 175 -16.27 -10.13 -19.03
CA ASP A 175 -15.24 -11.13 -19.27
C ASP A 175 -14.45 -10.81 -20.55
N LEU A 176 -13.27 -10.22 -20.36
CA LEU A 176 -12.46 -9.64 -21.42
C LEU A 176 -11.07 -10.28 -21.45
N ILE A 177 -10.64 -10.71 -22.64
CA ILE A 177 -9.27 -11.16 -22.90
C ILE A 177 -8.52 -10.05 -23.61
N VAL A 178 -7.44 -9.59 -22.99
CA VAL A 178 -6.56 -8.52 -23.44
C VAL A 178 -5.24 -9.12 -23.94
N GLY A 179 -4.95 -8.89 -25.21
CA GLY A 179 -3.75 -9.39 -25.85
C GLY A 179 -2.63 -8.37 -25.99
N LYS A 180 -1.85 -8.52 -27.07
CA LYS A 180 -0.66 -7.71 -27.33
C LYS A 180 -1.05 -6.24 -27.51
N ARG A 181 -0.14 -5.35 -27.10
CA ARG A 181 -0.24 -3.92 -27.38
C ARG A 181 -0.11 -3.69 -28.89
N VAL A 182 -0.92 -2.80 -29.44
CA VAL A 182 -0.88 -2.49 -30.87
C VAL A 182 0.34 -1.64 -31.17
N GLU A 183 1.21 -2.12 -32.06
CA GLU A 183 2.35 -1.33 -32.54
C GLU A 183 1.88 -0.17 -33.43
N PRO A 184 2.48 1.02 -33.31
CA PRO A 184 2.15 2.15 -34.16
C PRO A 184 2.53 1.86 -35.62
N GLN A 185 1.52 1.71 -36.48
CA GLN A 185 1.71 1.47 -37.91
C GLN A 185 1.89 2.77 -38.72
N PRO A 186 2.68 2.76 -39.82
CA PRO A 186 2.80 3.90 -40.72
C PRO A 186 1.44 4.25 -41.34
N GLY A 187 0.91 5.45 -41.02
CA GLY A 187 -0.39 5.92 -41.51
C GLY A 187 -1.52 5.97 -40.47
N MET A 188 -1.31 5.46 -39.26
CA MET A 188 -2.16 5.77 -38.10
C MET A 188 -1.77 7.13 -37.52
N PRO A 189 -2.73 7.94 -37.00
CA PRO A 189 -2.39 9.16 -36.29
C PRO A 189 -1.58 8.79 -35.04
N THR A 190 -0.26 9.00 -35.09
CA THR A 190 0.64 8.91 -33.94
C THR A 190 0.49 10.18 -33.12
N SER A 191 -0.50 10.17 -32.22
CA SER A 191 -0.55 11.08 -31.09
C SER A 191 -0.06 10.31 -29.86
N GLU A 192 0.39 10.98 -28.80
CA GLU A 192 0.62 10.36 -27.48
C GLU A 192 -0.60 9.54 -26.99
N THR A 193 -1.76 9.78 -27.59
CA THR A 193 -3.05 9.12 -27.39
C THR A 193 -3.16 7.67 -27.91
N THR A 194 -2.29 7.20 -28.82
CA THR A 194 -2.32 5.81 -29.36
C THR A 194 -1.54 4.82 -28.48
N ALA A 195 -0.95 5.30 -27.37
CA ALA A 195 -0.12 4.48 -26.50
C ALA A 195 -0.89 3.33 -25.84
N ASN A 196 -2.20 3.44 -25.58
CA ASN A 196 -2.94 2.46 -24.79
C ASN A 196 -3.92 1.62 -25.61
N ASP A 197 -3.62 1.38 -26.89
CA ASP A 197 -4.43 0.53 -27.75
C ASP A 197 -3.96 -0.93 -27.67
N TYR A 198 -4.88 -1.84 -27.35
CA TYR A 198 -4.63 -3.28 -27.21
C TYR A 198 -5.57 -4.08 -28.10
N TYR A 199 -5.15 -5.27 -28.52
CA TYR A 199 -6.06 -6.27 -29.05
C TYR A 199 -6.91 -6.84 -27.92
N ALA A 200 -8.23 -6.88 -28.08
CA ALA A 200 -9.12 -7.43 -27.07
C ALA A 200 -10.31 -8.15 -27.70
N ARG A 201 -10.79 -9.17 -27.01
CA ARG A 201 -12.03 -9.89 -27.34
C ARG A 201 -12.77 -10.27 -26.07
N ARG A 202 -14.06 -10.59 -26.19
CA ARG A 202 -14.75 -11.28 -25.10
C ARG A 202 -14.33 -12.74 -25.09
N ALA A 203 -14.35 -13.37 -23.92
CA ALA A 203 -14.03 -14.79 -23.81
C ALA A 203 -14.98 -15.68 -24.65
N ASP A 204 -16.25 -15.29 -24.76
CA ASP A 204 -17.31 -15.99 -25.50
C ASP A 204 -17.42 -15.62 -26.99
N GLU A 205 -16.56 -14.75 -27.51
CA GLU A 205 -16.57 -14.28 -28.90
C GLU A 205 -15.22 -14.54 -29.59
N ASP A 206 -15.25 -14.97 -30.86
CA ASP A 206 -14.04 -15.17 -31.68
C ASP A 206 -13.51 -13.88 -32.30
N GLU A 207 -14.35 -12.85 -32.37
CA GLU A 207 -14.05 -11.57 -32.99
C GLU A 207 -13.08 -10.74 -32.14
N VAL A 208 -11.99 -10.30 -32.76
CA VAL A 208 -10.94 -9.52 -32.09
C VAL A 208 -11.00 -8.07 -32.57
N TYR A 209 -10.94 -7.14 -31.62
CA TYR A 209 -11.02 -5.72 -31.86
C TYR A 209 -9.80 -5.00 -31.29
N ILE A 210 -9.49 -3.84 -31.84
CA ILE A 210 -8.59 -2.89 -31.18
C ILE A 210 -9.44 -2.06 -30.22
N THR A 211 -9.02 -1.98 -28.97
CA THR A 211 -9.67 -1.12 -27.98
C THR A 211 -8.65 -0.36 -27.17
N ARG A 212 -9.04 0.83 -26.70
CA ARG A 212 -8.20 1.61 -25.81
C ARG A 212 -8.50 1.18 -24.39
N LEU A 213 -7.47 0.74 -23.68
CA LEU A 213 -7.61 0.22 -22.34
C LEU A 213 -6.51 0.80 -21.46
N ASP A 214 -6.91 1.54 -20.42
CA ASP A 214 -6.02 2.09 -19.41
C ASP A 214 -6.26 1.34 -18.09
N ILE A 215 -5.66 0.15 -17.99
CA ILE A 215 -5.85 -0.77 -16.87
C ILE A 215 -4.50 -1.26 -16.34
N ASP A 216 -4.38 -1.29 -15.03
CA ASP A 216 -3.24 -1.86 -14.32
C ASP A 216 -3.64 -3.24 -13.77
N LEU A 217 -3.38 -4.27 -14.59
CA LEU A 217 -3.60 -5.67 -14.23
C LEU A 217 -2.38 -6.21 -13.49
N SER A 218 -2.59 -6.57 -12.23
CA SER A 218 -1.59 -7.25 -11.44
C SER A 218 -2.15 -8.50 -10.77
N THR A 219 -1.38 -9.57 -10.84
CA THR A 219 -1.57 -10.82 -10.10
C THR A 219 -0.69 -10.92 -8.86
N ARG A 220 0.11 -9.87 -8.56
CA ARG A 220 1.02 -9.86 -7.41
C ARG A 220 0.27 -9.40 -6.17
N PHE A 221 0.40 -10.14 -5.08
CA PHE A 221 -0.25 -9.83 -3.81
C PHE A 221 0.06 -8.43 -3.30
N SER A 222 1.33 -8.01 -3.39
CA SER A 222 1.82 -6.71 -2.93
C SER A 222 1.11 -5.52 -3.57
N ASP A 223 0.59 -5.66 -4.79
CA ASP A 223 -0.10 -4.57 -5.50
C ASP A 223 -1.53 -4.31 -4.98
N TRP A 224 -2.04 -5.20 -4.11
CA TRP A 224 -3.41 -5.19 -3.59
C TRP A 224 -3.52 -4.89 -2.08
N ILE A 225 -2.40 -4.88 -1.36
CA ILE A 225 -2.32 -4.66 0.09
C ILE A 225 -1.46 -3.44 0.43
N ASN A 226 -1.55 -2.96 1.67
CA ASN A 226 -0.51 -2.06 2.18
C ASN A 226 0.72 -2.88 2.59
N THR A 227 1.80 -2.73 1.81
CA THR A 227 3.06 -3.45 2.05
C THR A 227 3.90 -2.84 3.17
N ASP A 228 3.76 -1.55 3.46
CA ASP A 228 4.49 -0.90 4.57
C ASP A 228 3.99 -1.46 5.90
N LEU A 229 4.80 -2.30 6.56
CA LEU A 229 4.37 -3.06 7.72
C LEU A 229 3.93 -2.15 8.86
N LEU A 230 4.66 -1.08 9.17
CA LEU A 230 4.45 -0.28 10.39
C LEU A 230 3.75 1.06 10.15
N GLU A 231 3.76 1.59 8.92
CA GLU A 231 3.20 2.92 8.57
C GLU A 231 3.77 4.06 9.43
N ILE A 232 5.06 3.99 9.75
CA ILE A 232 5.76 5.02 10.53
C ILE A 232 6.91 5.59 9.71
N THR A 233 7.26 6.83 9.98
CA THR A 233 8.39 7.50 9.32
C THR A 233 9.64 7.47 10.21
N PRO A 234 10.86 7.56 9.65
CA PRO A 234 12.09 7.61 10.44
C PRO A 234 12.10 8.71 11.50
N GLU A 235 11.48 9.85 11.20
CA GLU A 235 11.37 10.98 12.11
C GLU A 235 10.47 10.71 13.33
N ASP A 236 9.50 9.81 13.20
CA ASP A 236 8.62 9.42 14.29
C ASP A 236 9.34 8.53 15.32
N VAL A 237 10.42 7.87 14.93
CA VAL A 237 11.16 6.95 15.82
C VAL A 237 12.04 7.76 16.78
N ILE A 238 11.80 7.58 18.08
CA ILE A 238 12.50 8.28 19.16
C ILE A 238 13.20 7.34 20.14
N ASP A 239 12.78 6.07 20.15
CA ASP A 239 13.26 5.05 21.09
C ASP A 239 13.35 3.71 20.36
N LEU A 240 14.42 2.97 20.62
CA LEU A 240 14.70 1.70 19.97
C LEU A 240 15.39 0.76 20.95
N THR A 241 14.85 -0.43 21.15
CA THR A 241 15.48 -1.49 21.92
C THR A 241 15.71 -2.72 21.06
N VAL A 242 16.97 -3.04 20.79
CA VAL A 242 17.39 -4.26 20.09
C VAL A 242 17.71 -5.31 21.14
N ASN A 243 17.03 -6.45 21.11
CA ASN A 243 17.29 -7.57 22.01
C ASN A 243 17.69 -8.78 21.16
N ASP A 244 19.00 -8.93 20.97
CA ASP A 244 19.59 -9.99 20.15
C ASP A 244 19.78 -11.26 21.00
N TYR A 245 18.90 -12.23 20.78
CA TYR A 245 19.00 -13.53 21.41
C TYR A 245 18.55 -14.67 20.51
N GLU A 246 19.17 -15.82 20.70
CA GLU A 246 18.77 -17.08 20.06
C GLU A 246 18.39 -18.10 21.14
N ILE A 247 17.25 -18.78 20.97
CA ILE A 247 16.83 -19.86 21.86
C ILE A 247 17.28 -21.21 21.30
N ASP A 248 18.13 -21.93 22.05
CA ASP A 248 18.41 -23.35 21.80
C ASP A 248 17.11 -24.15 22.00
N GLU A 249 16.49 -24.59 20.90
CA GLU A 249 15.23 -25.33 20.95
C GLU A 249 15.34 -26.67 21.67
N GLU A 250 16.48 -27.36 21.54
CA GLU A 250 16.69 -28.68 22.14
C GLU A 250 16.82 -28.59 23.67
N ARG A 251 17.48 -27.52 24.15
CA ARG A 251 17.78 -27.34 25.58
C ARG A 251 16.88 -26.31 26.27
N ALA A 252 16.06 -25.59 25.52
CA ALA A 252 15.24 -24.47 25.97
C ALA A 252 16.05 -23.41 26.75
N ARG A 253 17.25 -23.06 26.26
CA ARG A 253 18.14 -22.06 26.88
C ARG A 253 18.48 -20.94 25.89
N LEU A 254 18.51 -19.71 26.39
CA LEU A 254 19.03 -18.55 25.67
C LEU A 254 20.55 -18.70 25.47
N LYS A 255 21.03 -18.61 24.22
CA LYS A 255 22.46 -18.75 23.89
C LYS A 255 23.25 -17.44 24.04
N VAL A 256 22.63 -16.33 23.66
CA VAL A 256 23.17 -14.96 23.70
C VAL A 256 21.99 -14.05 24.04
N ALA A 257 22.20 -12.99 24.81
CA ALA A 257 21.19 -11.98 25.08
C ALA A 257 21.92 -10.66 25.28
N ASP A 258 22.11 -9.91 24.20
CA ASP A 258 22.64 -8.56 24.25
C ASP A 258 21.49 -7.57 24.05
N LEU A 259 21.21 -6.80 25.10
CA LEU A 259 20.19 -5.74 25.07
C LEU A 259 20.87 -4.42 24.71
N SER A 260 20.38 -3.74 23.68
CA SER A 260 20.85 -2.41 23.27
C SER A 260 19.68 -1.44 23.24
N HIS A 261 19.66 -0.49 24.18
CA HIS A 261 18.62 0.52 24.30
C HIS A 261 19.14 1.88 23.80
N LEU A 262 18.55 2.35 22.70
CA LEU A 262 18.93 3.54 21.96
C LEU A 262 17.83 4.59 22.06
N VAL A 263 18.17 5.78 22.53
CA VAL A 263 17.25 6.91 22.67
C VAL A 263 17.71 8.07 21.80
N ARG A 264 16.77 8.67 21.06
CA ARG A 264 17.05 9.83 20.22
C ARG A 264 16.94 11.11 21.05
N SER A 265 18.02 11.90 21.07
CA SER A 265 18.04 13.18 21.77
C SER A 265 17.06 14.18 21.15
N ALA A 266 16.21 14.78 21.98
CA ALA A 266 15.35 15.91 21.58
C ALA A 266 16.19 17.13 21.13
N GLU A 267 17.40 17.27 21.68
CA GLU A 267 18.35 18.31 21.28
C GLU A 267 19.31 17.73 20.23
N GLY A 268 19.10 18.10 18.97
CA GLY A 268 19.99 17.74 17.86
C GLY A 268 19.75 16.38 17.20
N GLY A 269 18.79 15.58 17.67
CA GLY A 269 18.33 14.37 16.98
C GLY A 269 19.34 13.23 16.89
N THR A 270 20.39 13.26 17.73
CA THR A 270 21.47 12.27 17.77
C THR A 270 21.06 11.07 18.63
N TRP A 271 21.43 9.86 18.22
CA TRP A 271 21.16 8.63 18.95
C TRP A 271 22.16 8.40 20.07
N LEU A 272 21.67 8.03 21.25
CA LEU A 272 22.45 7.73 22.44
C LEU A 272 22.15 6.29 22.87
N LEU A 273 23.18 5.53 23.23
CA LEU A 273 23.03 4.18 23.76
C LEU A 273 23.09 4.26 25.30
N GLU A 274 22.06 3.72 25.95
CA GLU A 274 22.07 3.59 27.40
C GLU A 274 23.07 2.51 27.86
N GLU A 275 23.61 2.70 29.07
CA GLU A 275 24.61 1.80 29.66
C GLU A 275 25.89 1.65 28.81
N LEU A 276 26.33 2.72 28.12
CA LEU A 276 27.64 2.76 27.46
C LEU A 276 28.73 3.14 28.47
N ASP A 277 29.34 2.13 29.09
CA ASP A 277 30.39 2.31 30.11
C ASP A 277 31.79 2.54 29.50
N ASP A 278 31.99 2.30 28.20
CA ASP A 278 33.28 2.45 27.53
C ASP A 278 33.50 3.89 27.03
N PRO A 279 34.42 4.68 27.62
CA PRO A 279 34.69 6.05 27.20
C PRO A 279 35.37 6.14 25.83
N SER A 280 35.95 5.04 25.33
CA SER A 280 36.60 4.96 24.03
C SER A 280 35.64 4.61 22.89
N ALA A 281 34.38 4.31 23.20
CA ALA A 281 33.34 4.01 22.23
C ALA A 281 32.33 5.17 22.10
N GLN A 282 31.71 5.25 20.94
CA GLN A 282 30.56 6.11 20.66
C GLN A 282 29.54 5.36 19.79
N VAL A 283 28.28 5.81 19.80
CA VAL A 283 27.23 5.23 18.96
C VAL A 283 27.52 5.50 17.49
N ASN A 284 27.50 4.45 16.68
CA ASN A 284 27.61 4.55 15.24
C ASN A 284 26.28 5.08 14.65
N GLN A 285 26.20 6.39 14.45
CA GLN A 285 24.99 7.05 13.98
C GLN A 285 24.54 6.55 12.59
N ALA A 286 25.50 6.21 11.72
CA ALA A 286 25.18 5.73 10.37
C ALA A 286 24.48 4.37 10.42
N ARG A 287 24.95 3.46 11.29
CA ARG A 287 24.33 2.14 11.50
C ARG A 287 22.95 2.22 12.14
N VAL A 288 22.78 3.09 13.14
CA VAL A 288 21.45 3.29 13.75
C VAL A 288 20.47 3.88 12.72
N MET A 289 20.92 4.83 11.89
CA MET A 289 20.08 5.40 10.84
C MET A 289 19.71 4.36 9.76
N GLU A 290 20.65 3.48 9.39
CA GLU A 290 20.40 2.35 8.49
C GLU A 290 19.34 1.41 9.08
N LEU A 291 19.48 1.02 10.35
CA LEU A 291 18.49 0.19 11.06
C LEU A 291 17.11 0.86 11.06
N VAL A 292 17.03 2.15 11.46
CA VAL A 292 15.76 2.90 11.49
C VAL A 292 15.14 2.97 10.09
N ASN A 293 15.93 3.23 9.05
CA ASN A 293 15.42 3.28 7.68
C ASN A 293 14.91 1.92 7.21
N THR A 294 15.60 0.82 7.50
CA THR A 294 15.12 -0.53 7.15
C THR A 294 13.84 -0.84 7.91
N LEU A 295 13.79 -0.51 9.20
CA LEU A 295 12.62 -0.72 10.05
C LEU A 295 11.38 0.01 9.53
N THR A 296 11.53 1.28 9.13
CA THR A 296 10.40 2.09 8.62
C THR A 296 10.02 1.77 7.19
N ASN A 297 10.89 1.10 6.41
CA ASN A 297 10.61 0.65 5.04
C ASN A 297 10.33 -0.85 4.95
N LEU A 298 10.06 -1.49 6.09
CA LEU A 298 9.88 -2.93 6.17
C LEU A 298 8.65 -3.36 5.38
N SER A 299 8.85 -4.22 4.38
CA SER A 299 7.79 -4.63 3.46
C SER A 299 7.22 -6.00 3.78
N VAL A 300 5.89 -6.11 3.72
CA VAL A 300 5.17 -7.38 3.77
C VAL A 300 5.30 -8.11 2.43
N ILE A 301 5.90 -9.30 2.46
CA ILE A 301 5.98 -10.21 1.31
C ILE A 301 5.06 -11.44 1.45
N GLY A 302 4.45 -11.63 2.62
CA GLY A 302 3.48 -12.71 2.84
C GLY A 302 2.73 -12.60 4.15
N VAL A 303 1.64 -13.38 4.27
CA VAL A 303 0.71 -13.34 5.40
C VAL A 303 0.26 -14.73 5.82
N ARG A 304 0.10 -14.96 7.13
CA ARG A 304 -0.52 -16.18 7.68
C ARG A 304 -1.58 -15.80 8.70
N PRO A 305 -2.73 -16.49 8.72
CA PRO A 305 -3.73 -16.26 9.75
C PRO A 305 -3.19 -16.72 11.09
N LYS A 306 -3.43 -15.93 12.13
CA LYS A 306 -3.12 -16.30 13.49
C LYS A 306 -4.14 -17.31 14.00
N LEU A 307 -3.70 -18.39 14.65
CA LEU A 307 -4.65 -19.26 15.36
C LEU A 307 -5.33 -18.47 16.49
N PRO A 308 -6.66 -18.62 16.65
CA PRO A 308 -7.37 -17.97 17.74
C PRO A 308 -6.89 -18.55 19.08
N GLY A 309 -6.63 -17.68 20.06
CA GLY A 309 -6.10 -18.11 21.36
C GLY A 309 -5.20 -17.09 22.05
N LEU A 310 -4.74 -16.07 21.33
CA LEU A 310 -4.05 -14.91 21.90
C LEU A 310 -4.83 -13.64 21.59
N ARG A 311 -4.94 -12.77 22.58
CA ARG A 311 -5.43 -11.40 22.41
C ARG A 311 -4.37 -10.53 21.69
N SER A 312 -4.71 -9.28 21.39
CA SER A 312 -3.79 -8.31 20.78
C SER A 312 -2.59 -8.01 21.70
N ASP A 313 -2.81 -8.02 23.01
CA ASP A 313 -1.77 -7.86 24.04
C ASP A 313 -0.88 -9.11 24.25
N LEU A 314 -1.08 -10.16 23.44
CA LEU A 314 -0.41 -11.47 23.53
C LEU A 314 -0.70 -12.28 24.80
N THR A 315 -1.70 -11.88 25.57
CA THR A 315 -2.20 -12.73 26.64
C THR A 315 -3.11 -13.82 26.06
N ILE A 316 -3.18 -14.95 26.76
CA ILE A 316 -4.07 -16.04 26.38
C ILE A 316 -5.52 -15.56 26.42
N ASP A 317 -6.27 -15.81 25.35
CA ASP A 317 -7.71 -15.58 25.34
C ASP A 317 -8.46 -16.80 25.89
N PRO A 318 -9.04 -16.73 27.11
CA PRO A 318 -9.78 -17.82 27.71
C PRO A 318 -11.06 -18.19 26.94
N ARG A 319 -11.50 -17.37 25.97
CA ARG A 319 -12.63 -17.71 25.08
C ARG A 319 -12.31 -18.93 24.21
N TYR A 320 -11.05 -19.04 23.78
CA TYR A 320 -10.56 -20.06 22.86
C TYR A 320 -9.71 -21.12 23.56
N VAL A 321 -8.84 -20.70 24.49
CA VAL A 321 -7.99 -21.62 25.25
C VAL A 321 -8.68 -21.98 26.55
N ARG A 322 -9.39 -23.12 26.56
CA ARG A 322 -10.15 -23.59 27.74
C ARG A 322 -9.53 -24.82 28.38
N GLN A 323 -8.86 -25.63 27.58
CA GLN A 323 -8.25 -26.88 27.99
C GLN A 323 -6.75 -26.87 27.70
N GLN A 324 -6.01 -27.74 28.40
CA GLN A 324 -4.58 -27.92 28.15
C GLN A 324 -4.29 -28.28 26.68
N GLN A 325 -5.18 -29.02 26.02
CA GLN A 325 -5.06 -29.37 24.60
C GLN A 325 -5.13 -28.15 23.68
N ASP A 326 -5.96 -27.16 24.01
CA ASP A 326 -6.06 -25.91 23.21
C ASP A 326 -4.76 -25.12 23.32
N LEU A 327 -4.20 -25.04 24.53
CA LEU A 327 -2.92 -24.40 24.79
C LEU A 327 -1.77 -25.10 24.06
N GLU A 328 -1.76 -26.44 24.05
CA GLU A 328 -0.77 -27.23 23.31
C GLU A 328 -0.88 -27.04 21.80
N ARG A 329 -2.10 -26.91 21.24
CA ARG A 329 -2.29 -26.62 19.81
C ARG A 329 -1.78 -25.23 19.46
N LEU A 330 -2.13 -24.22 20.25
CA LEU A 330 -1.66 -22.85 20.09
C LEU A 330 -0.12 -22.78 20.22
N SER A 331 0.45 -23.45 21.21
CA SER A 331 1.90 -23.49 21.42
C SER A 331 2.65 -24.15 20.25
N ARG A 332 2.11 -25.22 19.67
CA ARG A 332 2.71 -25.84 18.47
C ARG A 332 2.68 -24.92 17.26
N ASP A 333 1.57 -24.21 17.03
CA ASP A 333 1.45 -23.24 15.95
C ASP A 333 2.43 -22.08 16.09
N LEU A 334 2.51 -21.50 17.29
CA LEU A 334 3.50 -20.49 17.62
C LEU A 334 4.92 -21.01 17.36
N LEU A 335 5.22 -22.24 17.77
CA LEU A 335 6.55 -22.81 17.59
C LEU A 335 6.90 -22.98 16.10
N LEU A 336 5.93 -23.33 15.25
CA LEU A 336 6.12 -23.43 13.80
C LEU A 336 6.45 -22.07 13.16
N SER A 337 5.84 -20.99 13.64
CA SER A 337 6.19 -19.63 13.21
C SER A 337 7.44 -19.08 13.89
N GLY A 338 7.98 -19.76 14.91
CA GLY A 338 9.21 -19.37 15.62
C GLY A 338 8.98 -18.53 16.86
N LEU A 339 7.85 -18.74 17.53
CA LEU A 339 7.44 -18.06 18.75
C LEU A 339 7.15 -19.09 19.84
N ARG A 340 7.34 -18.72 21.11
CA ARG A 340 7.10 -19.63 22.23
C ARG A 340 6.43 -18.91 23.39
N LEU A 341 5.52 -19.61 24.05
CA LEU A 341 4.96 -19.18 25.33
C LEU A 341 5.86 -19.68 26.47
N VAL A 342 6.38 -18.75 27.26
CA VAL A 342 7.21 -19.02 28.43
C VAL A 342 6.49 -18.48 29.67
N PRO A 343 6.47 -19.21 30.81
CA PRO A 343 5.95 -18.66 32.06
C PRO A 343 6.70 -17.39 32.44
N ASP A 344 5.97 -16.31 32.70
CA ASP A 344 6.54 -15.06 33.16
C ASP A 344 6.46 -15.02 34.70
N PRO A 345 7.58 -14.86 35.43
CA PRO A 345 7.53 -14.70 36.88
C PRO A 345 6.91 -13.36 37.32
N GLU A 346 6.89 -12.35 36.45
CA GLU A 346 6.40 -11.00 36.77
C GLU A 346 4.92 -10.78 36.40
N SER A 347 4.34 -11.69 35.62
CA SER A 347 2.95 -11.61 35.13
C SER A 347 2.18 -12.88 35.47
N ASP A 348 0.85 -12.76 35.64
CA ASP A 348 -0.06 -13.89 35.97
C ASP A 348 -0.35 -14.81 34.76
N GLY A 349 0.41 -14.67 33.67
CA GLY A 349 0.23 -15.41 32.41
C GLY A 349 1.54 -15.62 31.65
N PRO A 350 1.56 -16.53 30.65
CA PRO A 350 2.75 -16.76 29.86
C PRO A 350 3.06 -15.56 28.96
N LYS A 351 4.34 -15.23 28.86
CA LYS A 351 4.88 -14.23 27.94
C LYS A 351 5.26 -14.90 26.63
N LEU A 352 4.96 -14.23 25.51
CA LEU A 352 5.46 -14.63 24.20
C LEU A 352 6.93 -14.20 24.07
N ILE A 353 7.78 -15.14 23.68
CA ILE A 353 9.17 -14.89 23.33
C ILE A 353 9.40 -15.35 21.88
N SER A 354 10.24 -14.60 21.19
CA SER A 354 10.75 -14.97 19.87
C SER A 354 11.76 -16.10 19.98
N LEU A 355 12.06 -16.82 18.90
CA LEU A 355 13.24 -17.70 18.88
C LEU A 355 14.51 -16.98 18.41
N GLU A 356 14.36 -15.86 17.69
CA GLU A 356 15.42 -15.19 16.93
C GLU A 356 15.42 -13.67 17.20
N GLY A 357 15.38 -13.30 18.48
CA GLY A 357 15.43 -11.91 18.92
C GLY A 357 14.13 -11.13 18.77
N GLU A 358 14.09 -9.94 19.38
CA GLU A 358 12.97 -9.01 19.30
C GLU A 358 13.48 -7.56 19.19
N LEU A 359 12.72 -6.73 18.49
CA LEU A 359 13.01 -5.31 18.31
C LEU A 359 11.83 -4.49 18.82
N THR A 360 12.09 -3.58 19.75
CA THR A 360 11.08 -2.64 20.27
C THR A 360 11.34 -1.25 19.74
N VAL A 361 10.29 -0.55 19.36
CA VAL A 361 10.33 0.74 18.66
C VAL A 361 9.34 1.68 19.33
N GLY A 362 9.81 2.72 19.99
CA GLY A 362 8.98 3.78 20.53
C GLY A 362 8.88 4.97 19.57
N THR A 363 7.64 5.42 19.36
CA THR A 363 7.34 6.55 18.47
C THR A 363 6.98 7.81 19.25
N ALA A 364 7.20 8.98 18.64
CA ALA A 364 6.77 10.27 19.15
C ALA A 364 5.25 10.38 19.34
N SER A 365 4.48 9.52 18.68
CA SER A 365 3.03 9.39 18.89
C SER A 365 2.64 8.59 20.14
N GLY A 366 3.58 8.19 21.01
CA GLY A 366 3.24 7.45 22.21
C GLY A 366 2.94 5.97 21.97
N ILE A 367 3.22 5.45 20.77
CA ILE A 367 2.98 4.05 20.41
C ILE A 367 4.32 3.31 20.42
N GLU A 368 4.34 2.17 21.10
CA GLU A 368 5.47 1.27 21.14
C GLU A 368 5.14 -0.01 20.37
N TYR A 369 5.94 -0.31 19.35
CA TYR A 369 5.85 -1.55 18.58
C TYR A 369 6.89 -2.55 19.08
N THR A 370 6.51 -3.80 19.26
CA THR A 370 7.43 -4.93 19.49
C THR A 370 7.33 -5.87 18.30
N LEU A 371 8.42 -6.04 17.56
CA LEU A 371 8.57 -7.00 16.47
C LEU A 371 9.25 -8.25 17.02
N TYR A 372 8.58 -9.39 16.90
CA TYR A 372 9.11 -10.69 17.27
C TYR A 372 9.49 -11.46 16.01
N PHE A 373 10.77 -11.79 15.86
CA PHE A 373 11.29 -12.43 14.66
C PHE A 373 11.22 -13.95 14.74
N GLY A 374 10.33 -14.52 13.95
CA GLY A 374 10.13 -15.96 13.86
C GLY A 374 11.18 -16.69 13.03
N ARG A 375 10.87 -17.93 12.64
CA ARG A 375 11.76 -18.79 11.83
C ARG A 375 11.96 -18.23 10.42
N ALA A 376 13.18 -18.36 9.90
CA ALA A 376 13.47 -18.19 8.48
C ALA A 376 13.07 -19.43 7.68
N PHE A 377 12.69 -19.21 6.42
CA PHE A 377 12.43 -20.24 5.44
C PHE A 377 12.77 -19.73 4.04
N ALA A 378 12.88 -20.62 3.07
CA ALA A 378 13.07 -20.26 1.67
C ALA A 378 12.07 -21.03 0.81
N GLY A 379 11.46 -20.34 -0.14
CA GLY A 379 10.42 -20.91 -1.00
C GLY A 379 10.26 -20.12 -2.29
N GLU A 380 9.35 -20.59 -3.13
CA GLU A 380 8.85 -19.79 -4.26
C GLU A 380 8.04 -18.59 -3.77
N GLU A 381 7.87 -17.57 -4.62
CA GLU A 381 7.07 -16.37 -4.32
C GLU A 381 5.68 -16.72 -3.72
N SER A 382 4.95 -17.67 -4.32
CA SER A 382 3.65 -18.10 -3.78
C SER A 382 3.77 -18.81 -2.42
N GLU A 383 4.82 -19.62 -2.21
CA GLU A 383 5.04 -20.27 -0.91
C GLU A 383 5.41 -19.26 0.18
N ILE A 384 6.04 -18.14 -0.20
CA ILE A 384 6.33 -17.04 0.71
C ILE A 384 5.05 -16.27 1.03
N GLU A 385 4.30 -15.87 0.00
CA GLU A 385 3.08 -15.10 0.13
C GLU A 385 2.04 -15.80 1.02
N ILE A 386 1.75 -17.08 0.75
CA ILE A 386 0.66 -17.83 1.42
C ILE A 386 1.11 -19.04 2.22
N GLY A 387 2.31 -19.59 1.97
CA GLY A 387 2.82 -20.75 2.71
C GLY A 387 2.68 -22.04 1.93
N THR A 388 3.54 -23.01 2.25
CA THR A 388 3.33 -24.40 1.85
C THR A 388 2.17 -24.96 2.66
N SER A 389 0.98 -25.02 2.07
CA SER A 389 -0.15 -25.72 2.67
C SER A 389 0.24 -27.18 2.92
N ALA A 390 0.20 -27.63 4.19
CA ALA A 390 0.31 -29.05 4.53
C ALA A 390 -0.90 -29.87 4.03
N ASP A 391 -1.97 -29.18 3.60
CA ASP A 391 -3.08 -29.72 2.84
C ASP A 391 -3.04 -29.12 1.42
N GLY A 392 -2.48 -29.89 0.49
CA GLY A 392 -2.42 -29.52 -0.91
C GLY A 392 -3.82 -29.41 -1.53
N ASP A 393 -4.18 -28.19 -1.91
CA ASP A 393 -4.99 -27.93 -3.10
C ASP A 393 -4.30 -26.84 -3.90
N SER A 394 -3.06 -27.11 -4.31
CA SER A 394 -2.62 -26.58 -5.59
C SER A 394 -3.36 -27.41 -6.62
N THR A 395 -4.37 -26.81 -7.26
CA THR A 395 -4.97 -27.36 -8.48
C THR A 395 -3.93 -27.30 -9.60
N THR A 396 -2.91 -28.15 -9.51
CA THR A 396 -2.00 -28.54 -10.57
C THR A 396 -2.34 -29.98 -10.87
N THR A 397 -2.99 -30.17 -12.00
CA THR A 397 -3.48 -31.44 -12.49
C THR A 397 -2.38 -32.50 -12.52
N ASP A 398 -2.73 -33.68 -12.01
CA ASP A 398 -2.06 -34.97 -12.01
C ASP A 398 -0.89 -35.14 -13.00
N ASP A 399 0.24 -35.64 -12.49
CA ASP A 399 0.83 -36.83 -13.10
C ASP A 399 1.15 -37.88 -12.04
N SER A 400 0.53 -39.04 -12.21
CA SER A 400 0.60 -40.17 -11.28
C SER A 400 1.86 -40.99 -11.54
N SER A 401 2.71 -41.17 -10.53
CA SER A 401 3.37 -42.48 -10.35
C SER A 401 3.61 -42.78 -8.87
N ASP A 402 3.05 -43.91 -8.47
CA ASP A 402 3.03 -44.51 -7.15
C ASP A 402 4.39 -45.13 -6.77
N GLY A 403 4.77 -45.07 -5.49
CA GLY A 403 6.00 -45.73 -5.03
C GLY A 403 6.57 -45.35 -3.65
N SER A 404 5.84 -45.65 -2.57
CA SER A 404 6.32 -46.09 -1.24
C SER A 404 7.42 -45.32 -0.46
N SER A 405 7.01 -44.85 0.73
CA SER A 405 7.77 -44.45 1.93
C SER A 405 9.10 -45.15 2.18
N THR A 406 10.14 -44.40 2.57
CA THR A 406 10.84 -44.48 3.89
C THR A 406 11.85 -43.33 3.98
N GLY A 407 11.85 -42.58 5.08
CA GLY A 407 12.68 -41.39 5.24
C GLY A 407 14.16 -41.67 5.49
N GLU A 408 15.00 -40.69 5.16
CA GLU A 408 16.13 -40.23 5.97
C GLU A 408 16.64 -38.90 5.40
N SER A 409 16.96 -37.96 6.28
CA SER A 409 17.58 -36.69 5.94
C SER A 409 19.05 -36.94 5.62
N THR A 410 19.52 -36.68 4.39
CA THR A 410 20.92 -36.34 4.13
C THR A 410 21.10 -35.55 2.83
N SER A 411 22.02 -34.60 2.91
CA SER A 411 22.42 -33.55 1.98
C SER A 411 22.94 -34.03 0.61
N GLU A 412 22.69 -33.17 -0.39
CA GLU A 412 23.44 -32.92 -1.64
C GLU A 412 23.85 -34.10 -2.55
N THR A 413 23.28 -34.11 -3.75
CA THR A 413 24.05 -34.11 -5.00
C THR A 413 23.21 -33.44 -6.10
N THR A 414 23.77 -32.38 -6.65
CA THR A 414 23.28 -31.61 -7.79
C THR A 414 23.38 -32.44 -9.07
N ASP A 415 22.27 -32.58 -9.80
CA ASP A 415 22.26 -32.87 -11.24
C ASP A 415 21.81 -31.60 -11.96
N PRO A 416 22.53 -31.09 -12.98
CA PRO A 416 22.32 -29.76 -13.53
C PRO A 416 21.43 -29.85 -14.78
N THR A 417 20.10 -29.84 -14.64
CA THR A 417 19.23 -29.59 -15.81
C THR A 417 17.83 -29.03 -15.58
N ASP A 418 17.48 -28.59 -14.36
CA ASP A 418 16.30 -27.74 -14.17
C ASP A 418 16.76 -26.39 -13.63
N GLU A 419 16.53 -25.30 -14.38
CA GLU A 419 16.56 -23.95 -13.80
C GLU A 419 15.41 -23.87 -12.78
N ALA A 420 15.65 -24.35 -11.57
CA ALA A 420 14.75 -24.16 -10.45
C ALA A 420 14.56 -22.67 -10.22
N ALA A 421 13.30 -22.23 -10.10
CA ALA A 421 12.96 -20.84 -9.83
C ALA A 421 13.77 -20.31 -8.62
N PRO A 422 14.20 -19.03 -8.64
CA PRO A 422 14.97 -18.46 -7.54
C PRO A 422 14.16 -18.54 -6.25
N ARG A 423 14.71 -19.24 -5.24
CA ARG A 423 14.10 -19.32 -3.90
C ARG A 423 14.41 -18.06 -3.13
N GLN A 424 13.39 -17.30 -2.77
CA GLN A 424 13.54 -16.12 -1.93
C GLN A 424 13.51 -16.54 -0.45
N ARG A 425 14.22 -15.78 0.39
CA ARG A 425 14.28 -16.00 1.83
C ARG A 425 13.20 -15.16 2.49
N GLY A 426 12.33 -15.80 3.26
CA GLY A 426 11.33 -15.12 4.07
C GLY A 426 11.57 -15.39 5.55
N ARG A 427 11.17 -14.44 6.40
CA ARG A 427 11.13 -14.65 7.85
C ARG A 427 9.79 -14.22 8.41
N TYR A 428 9.23 -15.06 9.29
CA TYR A 428 8.01 -14.70 10.01
C TYR A 428 8.26 -13.54 10.96
N VAL A 429 7.32 -12.61 11.03
CA VAL A 429 7.32 -11.51 12.00
C VAL A 429 5.95 -11.42 12.63
N PHE A 430 5.95 -11.34 13.96
CA PHE A 430 4.77 -10.99 14.73
C PHE A 430 4.93 -9.58 15.28
N VAL A 431 3.93 -8.73 15.07
CA VAL A 431 3.94 -7.33 15.53
C VAL A 431 2.94 -7.18 16.67
N ARG A 432 3.40 -6.65 17.79
CA ARG A 432 2.55 -6.15 18.87
C ARG A 432 2.70 -4.65 18.95
N ALA A 433 1.62 -3.94 19.24
CA ALA A 433 1.71 -2.54 19.64
C ALA A 433 1.08 -2.33 21.01
N ARG A 434 1.56 -1.31 21.73
CA ARG A 434 0.94 -0.82 22.95
C ARG A 434 1.05 0.70 23.04
N LEU A 435 0.06 1.31 23.67
CA LEU A 435 0.14 2.72 24.05
C LEU A 435 1.11 2.85 25.23
N ASN A 436 2.14 3.66 25.07
CA ASN A 436 3.09 4.03 26.10
C ASN A 436 3.11 5.56 26.26
N PRO A 437 2.30 6.13 27.17
CA PRO A 437 2.20 7.58 27.37
C PRO A 437 3.52 8.25 27.76
N THR A 438 4.49 7.50 28.32
CA THR A 438 5.79 8.06 28.72
C THR A 438 6.60 8.58 27.53
N LEU A 439 6.36 8.04 26.33
CA LEU A 439 6.97 8.48 25.08
C LEU A 439 6.41 9.83 24.58
N LEU A 440 5.23 10.26 25.07
CA LEU A 440 4.66 11.60 24.81
C LEU A 440 5.30 12.70 25.66
N GLY A 441 6.19 12.33 26.59
CA GLY A 441 6.78 13.22 27.57
C GLY A 441 6.01 13.26 28.89
N PRO A 442 6.38 14.17 29.82
CA PRO A 442 5.75 14.26 31.12
C PRO A 442 4.29 14.72 31.00
N GLU A 443 3.37 13.99 31.63
CA GLU A 443 1.95 14.33 31.66
C GLU A 443 1.74 15.71 32.32
N PRO A 444 1.20 16.71 31.60
CA PRO A 444 0.91 18.01 32.17
C PRO A 444 -0.29 17.91 33.12
N THR A 445 -0.21 18.57 34.28
CA THR A 445 -1.34 18.70 35.20
C THR A 445 -2.38 19.67 34.64
N GLU A 446 -3.68 19.38 34.82
CA GLU A 446 -4.74 20.31 34.43
C GLU A 446 -4.56 21.67 35.15
N PRO A 447 -4.31 22.76 34.40
CA PRO A 447 -4.03 24.05 35.01
C PRO A 447 -5.32 24.68 35.55
N THR A 448 -5.20 25.39 36.66
CA THR A 448 -6.33 26.07 37.31
C THR A 448 -6.30 27.57 36.98
N GLU A 449 -7.47 28.15 36.67
CA GLU A 449 -7.53 29.57 36.34
C GLU A 449 -7.16 30.42 37.57
N PRO A 450 -6.21 31.36 37.45
CA PRO A 450 -5.82 32.20 38.56
C PRO A 450 -7.01 33.09 38.98
N PRO A 451 -7.36 33.13 40.28
CA PRO A 451 -8.45 33.99 40.75
C PRO A 451 -8.08 35.45 40.50
N ARG A 452 -9.06 36.24 40.02
CA ARG A 452 -8.87 37.68 39.83
C ARG A 452 -8.65 38.36 41.20
N PRO A 453 -7.58 39.16 41.37
CA PRO A 453 -7.37 39.90 42.61
C PRO A 453 -8.54 40.88 42.89
N PRO A 454 -9.12 40.86 44.11
CA PRO A 454 -10.25 41.73 44.46
C PRO A 454 -9.92 43.22 44.38
N GLU A 455 -8.63 43.59 44.52
CA GLU A 455 -8.14 44.96 44.39
C GLU A 455 -8.32 45.56 42.99
N LEU A 456 -8.48 44.70 41.97
CA LEU A 456 -8.73 45.12 40.58
C LEU A 456 -10.23 45.35 40.29
N ASP A 457 -11.11 44.90 41.19
CA ASP A 457 -12.58 44.98 41.03
C ASP A 457 -13.22 46.10 41.86
N ASP A 458 -12.46 46.83 42.69
CA ASP A 458 -12.98 47.88 43.57
C ASP A 458 -13.10 49.26 42.85
N PRO A 459 -14.33 49.73 42.53
CA PRO A 459 -14.56 51.00 41.85
C PRO A 459 -14.42 52.23 42.78
N THR A 460 -14.20 52.06 44.09
CA THR A 460 -14.11 53.18 45.06
C THR A 460 -12.71 53.79 45.18
N LEU A 461 -11.76 53.33 44.37
CA LEU A 461 -10.36 53.77 44.39
C LEU A 461 -10.17 55.12 43.67
N VAL A 462 -10.23 56.23 44.44
CA VAL A 462 -9.92 57.59 43.97
C VAL A 462 -8.40 57.76 43.79
N PRO A 463 -7.91 58.37 42.69
CA PRO A 463 -6.48 58.40 42.34
C PRO A 463 -5.71 59.52 43.07
N GLU A 464 -5.64 59.50 44.41
CA GLU A 464 -4.59 60.23 45.13
C GLU A 464 -4.59 59.87 46.62
N GLU A 465 -3.64 59.02 47.03
CA GLU A 465 -3.10 59.05 48.39
C GLU A 465 -1.78 58.28 48.41
N THR A 466 -0.67 59.01 48.55
CA THR A 466 0.62 58.44 48.97
C THR A 466 0.50 58.09 50.44
N VAL A 467 0.49 56.80 50.77
CA VAL A 467 0.51 56.34 52.16
C VAL A 467 1.94 56.48 52.70
N PRO A 468 2.19 57.09 53.86
CA PRO A 468 3.53 57.16 54.43
C PRO A 468 3.98 55.76 54.89
N ASP A 469 5.18 55.35 54.51
CA ASP A 469 5.81 54.10 54.95
C ASP A 469 6.79 54.38 56.10
N ASP A 470 6.75 53.53 57.12
CA ASP A 470 7.68 53.54 58.26
C ASP A 470 8.99 52.85 57.83
N GLY A 471 9.78 53.55 57.02
CA GLY A 471 11.18 53.17 56.71
C GLY A 471 11.55 52.85 55.26
N GLY A 472 10.62 52.88 54.30
CA GLY A 472 10.89 52.70 52.86
C GLY A 472 10.37 53.85 51.99
N GLU A 473 10.85 53.96 50.73
CA GLU A 473 10.38 55.01 49.82
C GLU A 473 8.88 54.87 49.48
N PRO A 474 8.10 55.97 49.41
CA PRO A 474 6.65 55.92 49.21
C PRO A 474 6.29 55.46 47.79
N VAL A 475 5.83 54.22 47.64
CA VAL A 475 5.27 53.70 46.38
C VAL A 475 3.81 54.13 46.24
N SER A 476 3.46 54.78 45.12
CA SER A 476 2.08 55.24 44.87
C SER A 476 1.08 54.07 44.81
N ARG A 477 -0.16 54.28 45.28
CA ARG A 477 -1.24 53.27 45.21
C ARG A 477 -1.50 52.79 43.77
N VAL A 478 -1.32 53.68 42.80
CA VAL A 478 -1.40 53.37 41.36
C VAL A 478 -0.32 52.35 40.96
N ALA A 479 0.93 52.54 41.40
CA ALA A 479 2.01 51.60 41.11
C ALA A 479 1.77 50.22 41.74
N ARG A 480 1.12 50.14 42.92
CA ARG A 480 0.71 48.86 43.52
C ARG A 480 -0.37 48.14 42.70
N LEU A 481 -1.40 48.85 42.26
CA LEU A 481 -2.46 48.28 41.41
C LEU A 481 -1.92 47.82 40.05
N GLN A 482 -0.98 48.58 39.47
CA GLN A 482 -0.28 48.19 38.24
C GLN A 482 0.53 46.90 38.44
N ALA A 483 1.30 46.79 39.54
CA ALA A 483 2.06 45.58 39.84
C ALA A 483 1.14 44.36 40.06
N ILE A 484 0.00 44.53 40.72
CA ILE A 484 -1.01 43.46 40.91
C ILE A 484 -1.62 43.06 39.56
N ALA A 485 -1.96 44.02 38.71
CA ALA A 485 -2.48 43.75 37.36
C ALA A 485 -1.44 43.02 36.49
N GLU A 486 -0.17 43.44 36.52
CA GLU A 486 0.92 42.80 35.79
C GLU A 486 1.16 41.36 36.27
N GLN A 487 1.13 41.11 37.59
CA GLN A 487 1.25 39.76 38.14
C GLN A 487 0.08 38.87 37.74
N TYR A 488 -1.15 39.40 37.79
CA TYR A 488 -2.34 38.67 37.33
C TYR A 488 -2.28 38.37 35.82
N ASP A 489 -1.85 39.34 35.00
CA ASP A 489 -1.68 39.16 33.56
C ASP A 489 -0.61 38.11 33.26
N LEU A 490 0.51 38.10 33.99
CA LEU A 490 1.54 37.06 33.87
C LEU A 490 0.99 35.68 34.27
N ALA A 491 0.32 35.57 35.42
CA ALA A 491 -0.31 34.33 35.86
C ALA A 491 -1.38 33.82 34.87
N ARG A 492 -2.13 34.74 34.26
CA ARG A 492 -3.11 34.40 33.22
C ARG A 492 -2.43 33.94 31.94
N ARG A 493 -1.29 34.53 31.54
CA ARG A 493 -0.51 34.08 30.39
C ARG A 493 0.10 32.70 30.62
N THR A 494 0.67 32.42 31.80
CA THR A 494 1.19 31.09 32.14
C THR A 494 0.08 30.05 32.14
N TYR A 495 -1.07 30.36 32.76
CA TYR A 495 -2.26 29.51 32.71
C TYR A 495 -2.69 29.17 31.27
N LEU A 496 -2.74 30.17 30.38
CA LEU A 496 -3.13 29.94 28.98
C LEU A 496 -2.11 29.06 28.23
N LEU A 497 -0.80 29.22 28.49
CA LEU A 497 0.24 28.38 27.89
C LEU A 497 0.18 26.94 28.41
N GLU A 498 0.03 26.77 29.73
CA GLU A 498 -0.15 25.45 30.35
C GLU A 498 -1.44 24.78 29.86
N GLN A 499 -2.52 25.55 29.68
CA GLN A 499 -3.80 25.04 29.17
C GLN A 499 -3.65 24.58 27.71
N GLN A 500 -2.91 25.32 26.89
CA GLN A 500 -2.60 24.90 25.52
C GLN A 500 -1.77 23.62 25.51
N ALA A 501 -0.73 23.52 26.33
CA ALA A 501 0.10 22.32 26.44
C ALA A 501 -0.72 21.10 26.91
N TYR A 502 -1.58 21.29 27.92
CA TYR A 502 -2.50 20.27 28.40
C TYR A 502 -3.47 19.80 27.30
N GLN A 503 -4.09 20.74 26.58
CA GLN A 503 -5.00 20.40 25.46
C GLN A 503 -4.27 19.67 24.32
N GLN A 504 -3.05 20.07 23.99
CA GLN A 504 -2.23 19.39 22.98
C GLN A 504 -1.91 17.95 23.39
N TYR A 505 -1.49 17.74 24.63
CA TYR A 505 -1.22 16.41 25.17
C TYR A 505 -2.48 15.52 25.13
N GLN A 506 -3.64 16.03 25.54
CA GLN A 506 -4.91 15.30 25.49
C GLN A 506 -5.32 14.96 24.04
N SER A 507 -5.07 15.86 23.08
CA SER A 507 -5.32 15.60 21.66
C SER A 507 -4.41 14.47 21.14
N GLN A 508 -3.12 14.54 21.44
CA GLN A 508 -2.15 13.50 21.06
C GLN A 508 -2.55 12.15 21.64
N LEU A 509 -2.89 12.10 22.93
CA LEU A 509 -3.33 10.87 23.58
C LEU A 509 -4.56 10.26 22.88
N ALA A 510 -5.57 11.06 22.55
CA ALA A 510 -6.76 10.60 21.84
C ALA A 510 -6.47 10.12 20.41
N GLU A 511 -5.54 10.78 19.71
CA GLU A 511 -5.05 10.35 18.39
C GLU A 511 -4.31 9.01 18.49
N SER A 512 -3.44 8.85 19.48
CA SER A 512 -2.72 7.60 19.76
C SER A 512 -3.67 6.45 20.08
N GLU A 513 -4.70 6.68 20.89
CA GLU A 513 -5.75 5.68 21.18
C GLU A 513 -6.51 5.26 19.92
N SER A 514 -6.84 6.23 19.05
CA SER A 514 -7.53 5.96 17.79
C SER A 514 -6.64 5.15 16.83
N ARG A 515 -5.36 5.51 16.75
CA ARG A 515 -4.36 4.80 15.95
C ARG A 515 -4.10 3.39 16.47
N MET A 516 -4.06 3.20 17.79
CA MET A 516 -3.97 1.87 18.40
C MET A 516 -5.13 0.95 17.98
N ALA A 517 -6.35 1.47 17.88
CA ALA A 517 -7.50 0.67 17.42
C ALA A 517 -7.42 0.28 15.92
N GLU A 518 -6.70 1.04 15.10
CA GLU A 518 -6.39 0.69 13.70
C GLU A 518 -5.30 -0.38 13.62
N ILE A 519 -4.22 -0.17 14.35
CA ILE A 519 -3.11 -1.12 14.49
C ILE A 519 -3.60 -2.48 14.98
N ASP A 520 -4.44 -2.52 16.02
CA ASP A 520 -5.02 -3.77 16.52
C ASP A 520 -5.87 -4.50 15.47
N ARG A 521 -6.60 -3.76 14.62
CA ARG A 521 -7.36 -4.34 13.51
C ARG A 521 -6.46 -4.89 12.41
N ARG A 522 -5.30 -4.26 12.19
CA ARG A 522 -4.31 -4.68 11.20
C ARG A 522 -3.55 -5.92 11.66
N PHE A 523 -2.89 -5.87 12.82
CA PHE A 523 -2.00 -6.94 13.28
C PHE A 523 -2.70 -8.05 14.08
N GLY A 524 -3.87 -7.80 14.66
CA GLY A 524 -4.47 -8.70 15.63
C GLY A 524 -4.76 -10.13 15.13
N GLY A 525 -4.94 -10.29 13.82
CA GLY A 525 -5.31 -11.55 13.17
C GLY A 525 -4.21 -12.24 12.35
N TRP A 526 -3.00 -11.67 12.25
CA TRP A 526 -2.04 -12.06 11.22
C TRP A 526 -0.61 -12.22 11.75
N TYR A 527 0.10 -13.21 11.22
CA TYR A 527 1.56 -13.19 11.12
C TYR A 527 1.95 -12.64 9.75
N TYR A 528 3.03 -11.87 9.72
CA TYR A 528 3.57 -11.32 8.49
C TYR A 528 4.85 -12.06 8.11
N VAL A 529 5.22 -11.97 6.85
CA VAL A 529 6.51 -12.42 6.34
C VAL A 529 7.21 -11.21 5.75
N ILE A 530 8.48 -11.03 6.14
CA ILE A 530 9.38 -9.99 5.62
C ILE A 530 10.52 -10.66 4.85
N ASP A 531 11.26 -9.86 4.07
CA ASP A 531 12.44 -10.35 3.38
C ASP A 531 13.56 -10.73 4.36
N GLY A 532 14.30 -11.80 4.04
CA GLY A 532 15.43 -12.24 4.86
C GLY A 532 16.55 -11.20 4.96
N GLU A 533 16.79 -10.43 3.91
CA GLU A 533 17.82 -9.38 3.87
C GLU A 533 17.44 -8.19 4.78
N ASP A 534 16.15 -7.85 4.83
CA ASP A 534 15.63 -6.83 5.75
C ASP A 534 15.88 -7.27 7.20
N PHE A 535 15.62 -8.54 7.54
CA PHE A 535 15.91 -9.07 8.87
C PHE A 535 17.41 -9.01 9.22
N GLU A 536 18.30 -9.42 8.31
CA GLU A 536 19.74 -9.38 8.56
C GLU A 536 20.24 -7.96 8.88
N SER A 537 19.58 -6.93 8.32
CA SER A 537 19.87 -5.53 8.60
C SER A 537 19.30 -5.02 9.93
N LEU A 538 18.28 -5.69 10.48
CA LEU A 538 17.65 -5.36 11.76
C LEU A 538 18.27 -6.13 12.95
N ALA A 539 18.76 -7.34 12.71
CA ALA A 539 19.40 -8.21 13.69
C ALA A 539 20.86 -7.81 13.95
N LEU A 540 21.05 -6.56 14.38
CA LEU A 540 22.37 -6.00 14.68
C LEU A 540 22.84 -6.41 16.09
N ASP A 541 24.09 -6.87 16.17
CA ASP A 541 24.76 -7.09 17.45
C ASP A 541 25.10 -5.75 18.13
N ARG A 542 25.25 -5.75 19.46
CA ARG A 542 25.61 -4.53 20.21
C ARG A 542 26.93 -3.92 19.73
N ALA A 543 27.86 -4.75 19.24
CA ALA A 543 29.16 -4.30 18.75
C ALA A 543 29.07 -3.48 17.45
N SER A 544 28.19 -3.84 16.51
CA SER A 544 27.99 -3.10 15.25
C SER A 544 27.34 -1.73 15.44
N LEU A 545 26.62 -1.54 16.55
CA LEU A 545 26.02 -0.26 16.94
C LEU A 545 27.06 0.73 17.50
N LEU A 546 28.30 0.30 17.73
CA LEU A 546 29.37 1.10 18.29
C LEU A 546 30.50 1.33 17.30
N GLU A 547 31.16 2.47 17.42
CA GLU A 547 32.41 2.80 16.72
C GLU A 547 33.41 3.42 17.68
N ALA A 548 34.69 3.39 17.31
CA ALA A 548 35.74 4.01 18.11
C ALA A 548 35.53 5.53 18.17
N ARG A 549 35.54 6.09 19.38
CA ARG A 549 35.46 7.52 19.60
C ARG A 549 36.70 8.19 19.01
N VAL A 550 36.49 9.09 18.05
CA VAL A 550 37.55 9.94 17.51
C VAL A 550 37.60 11.21 18.34
N ALA A 551 38.70 11.42 19.07
CA ALA A 551 38.86 12.60 19.92
C ALA A 551 38.69 13.90 19.10
N GLY A 552 37.75 14.74 19.50
CA GLY A 552 37.47 16.03 18.88
C GLY A 552 38.47 17.11 19.30
N PRO A 553 38.53 18.25 18.59
CA PRO A 553 39.47 19.34 18.88
C PRO A 553 39.28 20.03 20.24
N ASN A 554 38.23 19.67 21.00
CA ASN A 554 37.93 20.19 22.33
C ASN A 554 37.96 19.13 23.44
N ASP A 555 38.38 17.89 23.15
CA ASP A 555 38.54 16.89 24.19
C ASP A 555 39.80 17.19 25.04
N PRO A 556 39.75 17.02 26.37
CA PRO A 556 40.93 17.15 27.20
C PRO A 556 41.97 16.12 26.73
N ILE A 557 43.15 16.59 26.35
CA ILE A 557 44.29 15.75 26.02
C ILE A 557 44.57 14.90 27.26
N GLU A 558 44.30 13.60 27.22
CA GLU A 558 44.87 12.67 28.20
C GLU A 558 46.40 12.74 28.04
N GLU A 559 47.05 13.39 29.00
CA GLU A 559 48.51 13.41 29.05
C GLU A 559 49.00 11.97 29.19
N PRO A 560 49.89 11.50 28.31
CA PRO A 560 50.44 10.15 28.44
C PRO A 560 51.20 10.05 29.78
N PRO A 561 51.19 8.88 30.44
CA PRO A 561 51.85 8.72 31.72
C PRO A 561 53.34 9.06 31.60
N LEU A 562 53.80 10.02 32.40
CA LEU A 562 55.20 10.44 32.41
C LEU A 562 56.09 9.22 32.70
N PRO A 563 57.19 9.03 31.93
CA PRO A 563 58.12 7.94 32.18
C PRO A 563 58.79 8.12 33.56
N PRO A 564 59.05 7.02 34.30
CA PRO A 564 59.57 7.11 35.66
C PRO A 564 61.02 7.59 35.62
N GLY A 565 61.30 8.78 36.14
CA GLY A 565 62.68 9.24 36.27
C GLY A 565 62.98 10.73 36.44
N PHE A 566 62.00 11.62 36.61
CA PHE A 566 62.29 13.02 36.90
C PHE A 566 62.16 13.31 38.41
N PRO A 567 63.20 13.88 39.06
CA PRO A 567 63.10 14.30 40.45
C PRO A 567 62.15 15.50 40.56
N ALA A 568 61.34 15.52 41.62
CA ALA A 568 60.43 16.61 41.94
C ALA A 568 61.21 17.94 42.04
N PHE A 569 60.78 18.93 41.26
CA PHE A 569 61.25 20.30 41.41
C PHE A 569 60.54 20.94 42.61
N ASP A 570 61.34 21.58 43.46
CA ASP A 570 60.95 22.31 44.67
C ASP A 570 60.28 23.65 44.28
N ASP A 571 59.05 23.87 44.73
CA ASP A 571 58.17 25.00 44.42
C ASP A 571 58.56 26.32 45.14
N SER A 572 59.85 26.60 45.26
CA SER A 572 60.31 27.72 46.10
C SER A 572 61.29 28.67 45.42
N GLU A 573 61.13 28.98 44.13
CA GLU A 573 61.85 30.12 43.53
C GLU A 573 61.26 30.62 42.19
N PHE A 574 60.14 31.35 42.22
CA PHE A 574 59.80 32.30 41.14
C PHE A 574 59.23 33.62 41.70
N PRO A 575 59.66 34.78 41.16
CA PRO A 575 59.19 36.10 41.59
C PRO A 575 57.76 36.37 41.11
N THR A 576 57.01 37.10 41.92
CA THR A 576 55.58 37.44 41.74
C THR A 576 55.31 38.23 40.46
N LEU A 577 54.38 37.75 39.63
CA LEU A 577 53.80 38.47 38.50
C LEU A 577 52.70 39.45 38.98
N PRO A 578 52.53 40.63 38.36
CA PRO A 578 51.53 41.61 38.76
C PRO A 578 50.09 41.21 38.35
N PRO A 579 49.05 41.75 39.03
CA PRO A 579 47.68 41.28 38.86
C PRO A 579 47.04 41.68 37.53
N ARG A 580 46.18 40.77 37.03
CA ARG A 580 45.38 40.86 35.81
C ARG A 580 44.42 42.06 35.82
N LEU A 581 44.29 42.71 34.65
CA LEU A 581 43.30 43.74 34.34
C LEU A 581 41.86 43.20 34.42
N PRO A 582 40.87 44.00 34.87
CA PRO A 582 39.45 43.62 34.87
C PRO A 582 38.78 43.74 33.49
N PRO A 583 37.71 42.97 33.23
CA PRO A 583 37.00 42.95 31.94
C PRO A 583 36.16 44.21 31.69
N PRO A 584 35.86 44.54 30.41
CA PRO A 584 35.17 45.78 30.05
C PRO A 584 33.66 45.72 30.30
N THR A 585 33.10 46.83 30.79
CA THR A 585 31.66 47.08 30.99
C THR A 585 30.93 47.45 29.68
N PRO A 586 29.61 47.13 29.57
CA PRO A 586 28.82 47.39 28.36
C PRO A 586 28.42 48.87 28.23
N ARG A 587 28.53 49.40 27.01
CA ARG A 587 28.15 50.79 26.66
C ARG A 587 26.70 50.83 26.18
N GLY A 588 25.85 51.56 26.91
CA GLY A 588 24.54 52.04 26.45
C GLY A 588 24.65 53.26 25.50
N PRO A 589 23.53 53.70 24.90
CA PRO A 589 23.50 54.20 23.52
C PRO A 589 23.56 55.73 23.40
N GLY A 590 24.09 56.22 22.27
CA GLY A 590 24.17 57.64 21.95
C GLY A 590 24.44 57.91 20.46
N ALA A 591 23.34 58.01 19.71
CA ALA A 591 23.05 58.81 18.51
C ALA A 591 24.17 59.29 17.55
N ALA A 592 23.99 58.93 16.27
CA ALA A 592 23.67 59.84 15.15
C ALA A 592 24.53 59.67 13.87
N GLY A 593 23.84 59.31 12.76
CA GLY A 593 24.01 60.00 11.48
C GLY A 593 24.59 59.19 10.32
N GLY A 594 23.74 58.86 9.33
CA GLY A 594 24.19 58.62 7.94
C GLY A 594 23.39 57.59 7.14
N GLN A 595 22.27 58.01 6.53
CA GLN A 595 21.53 57.32 5.46
C GLN A 595 22.39 57.11 4.18
N PRO A 596 22.08 56.14 3.28
CA PRO A 596 20.97 56.24 2.30
C PRO A 596 20.23 54.89 2.09
N GLY A 597 18.92 54.80 1.83
CA GLY A 597 18.19 55.26 0.63
C GLY A 597 17.42 54.06 0.05
N LEU A 598 16.10 53.98 0.28
CA LEU A 598 15.17 52.97 -0.24
C LEU A 598 14.25 53.61 -1.30
N PRO A 599 13.90 52.92 -2.41
CA PRO A 599 12.77 53.31 -3.26
C PRO A 599 11.42 52.71 -2.76
N PRO A 600 10.28 53.27 -3.19
CA PRO A 600 9.05 53.34 -2.39
C PRO A 600 8.04 52.21 -2.65
N SER A 601 7.26 51.91 -1.61
CA SER A 601 6.04 51.10 -1.64
C SER A 601 4.80 51.94 -2.02
N LEU A 602 3.88 51.32 -2.77
CA LEU A 602 2.50 51.77 -3.01
C LEU A 602 1.53 50.88 -2.19
N PRO A 603 0.28 51.33 -1.94
CA PRO A 603 -0.31 51.34 -0.61
C PRO A 603 -1.42 50.29 -0.39
N ALA A 604 -1.70 50.04 0.89
CA ALA A 604 -2.79 49.19 1.36
C ALA A 604 -4.18 49.77 1.01
N PRO A 605 -5.20 48.90 0.82
CA PRO A 605 -6.56 49.33 0.54
C PRO A 605 -7.28 49.83 1.80
N SER A 606 -7.97 50.96 1.65
CA SER A 606 -8.96 51.51 2.56
C SER A 606 -10.18 50.58 2.70
N GLY A 607 -10.69 50.44 3.91
CA GLY A 607 -11.82 49.59 4.22
C GLY A 607 -13.15 50.00 3.59
N ARG A 608 -14.01 49.00 3.48
CA ARG A 608 -15.43 49.08 3.80
C ARG A 608 -15.93 47.72 4.28
#